data_AF-A0A7K5G0R6-F1
#
_entry.id   AF-A0A7K5G0R6-F1
#
_cell.length_a   1.000
_cell.length_b   1.000
_cell.length_c   1.000
_cell.angle_alpha   90.00
_cell.angle_beta   90.00
_cell.angle_gamma   90.00
#
_symmetry.space_group_name_H-M   'P 1'
#
loop_
_entity.id
_entity.type
_entity.pdbx_description
1 polymer ?
#
loop_
_entity_poly.entity_id
_entity_poly.type
_entity_poly.pdbx_seq_one_letter_code
_entity_poly.pdbx_strand_id
1 'polypeptide(L)'
;QNDAVEVLTTTGAVPAGFRLSTLFQLLEEGGQFRASHFLQPELTPSQLAFKDLVWNAEKDTISPRPTRVSLIVTLCGCKMIPLPGASIQVLSRHVRLCLFDGNRVLSNIHTVRATWQPKNPQTWTFSPRVTGILPSLLDGDCFVRSNSLAADIGLLFELGITYIRNSTGERGELSCGWAFLKLFTSNGMPVPAKMYELPLNGGTLCERGVEVDPSISRRAGSGVFHQFMALKKQPVLLLKLRSLSVQSKDILNLLPETLIGSMCYIHLLTFYRQILGDALLKDRVSLQSTDLICNPILATFPQLMDQPDLMDALRSAWADRERTLKRSEKRDGEFLKSLFVLVYHDSVFPLLHSTLLPPYKWAEEESEALRWKVIADFLKKSRENDGALQYLLAAENTHTAFDISELAYDFLGEARDNDRTV
;
A
#
# COMPACT_ATOMS: atom_id res chain seq x y z
N GLN A 1 -17.32 13.02 -15.93
CA GLN A 1 -16.40 13.34 -14.82
C GLN A 1 -15.31 14.35 -15.23
N ASN A 2 -14.76 14.33 -16.45
CA ASN A 2 -13.78 15.34 -16.91
C ASN A 2 -14.28 16.80 -16.82
N ASP A 3 -15.56 17.07 -17.09
CA ASP A 3 -16.15 18.41 -16.98
C ASP A 3 -16.01 19.04 -15.58
N ALA A 4 -16.02 18.24 -14.50
CA ALA A 4 -16.04 18.78 -13.15
C ALA A 4 -14.73 19.47 -12.77
N VAL A 5 -13.58 18.91 -13.16
CA VAL A 5 -12.27 19.52 -12.87
C VAL A 5 -11.93 20.64 -13.82
N GLU A 6 -12.41 20.58 -15.06
CA GLU A 6 -12.31 21.70 -16.00
C GLU A 6 -13.14 22.90 -15.48
N VAL A 7 -14.32 22.66 -14.91
CA VAL A 7 -15.10 23.69 -14.20
C VAL A 7 -14.37 24.20 -12.95
N LEU A 8 -13.73 23.34 -12.15
CA LEU A 8 -12.97 23.79 -10.97
C LEU A 8 -11.71 24.60 -11.33
N THR A 9 -11.01 24.24 -12.40
CA THR A 9 -9.83 24.98 -12.89
C THR A 9 -10.25 26.32 -13.50
N THR A 10 -11.30 26.34 -14.33
CA THR A 10 -11.83 27.57 -14.96
C THR A 10 -12.43 28.55 -13.96
N THR A 11 -13.04 28.05 -12.88
CA THR A 11 -13.53 28.89 -11.76
C THR A 11 -12.42 29.36 -10.82
N GLY A 12 -11.16 28.94 -11.03
CA GLY A 12 -10.03 29.28 -10.17
C GLY A 12 -10.05 28.58 -8.80
N ALA A 13 -10.90 27.57 -8.63
CA ALA A 13 -11.01 26.79 -7.40
C ALA A 13 -9.82 25.85 -7.18
N VAL A 14 -9.08 25.49 -8.23
CA VAL A 14 -7.86 24.66 -8.15
C VAL A 14 -6.74 25.24 -9.01
N PRO A 15 -5.46 25.02 -8.63
CA PRO A 15 -4.31 25.38 -9.46
C PRO A 15 -4.39 24.75 -10.86
N ALA A 16 -3.89 25.47 -11.87
CA ALA A 16 -4.03 25.09 -13.28
C ALA A 16 -3.37 23.74 -13.63
N GLY A 17 -2.34 23.34 -12.87
CA GLY A 17 -1.66 22.06 -13.04
C GLY A 17 -2.40 20.87 -12.42
N PHE A 18 -3.47 21.08 -11.66
CA PHE A 18 -4.18 19.99 -10.99
C PHE A 18 -5.11 19.26 -11.96
N ARG A 19 -5.26 17.95 -11.75
CA ARG A 19 -6.15 17.07 -12.52
C ARG A 19 -6.88 16.11 -11.59
N LEU A 20 -7.84 15.34 -12.11
CA LEU A 20 -8.30 14.13 -11.43
C LEU A 20 -7.12 13.18 -11.23
N SER A 21 -7.04 12.52 -10.08
CA SER A 21 -5.96 11.57 -9.81
C SER A 21 -6.12 10.34 -10.70
N THR A 22 -5.09 10.06 -11.51
CA THR A 22 -5.08 8.91 -12.42
C THR A 22 -4.96 7.61 -11.63
N LEU A 23 -4.09 7.58 -10.60
CA LEU A 23 -3.92 6.37 -9.79
C LEU A 23 -5.14 6.12 -8.89
N PHE A 24 -5.87 7.16 -8.48
CA PHE A 24 -7.14 6.99 -7.79
C PHE A 24 -8.20 6.36 -8.71
N GLN A 25 -8.34 6.85 -9.94
CA GLN A 25 -9.28 6.27 -10.92
C GLN A 25 -9.00 4.78 -11.13
N LEU A 26 -7.74 4.40 -11.32
CA LEU A 26 -7.34 3.00 -11.46
C LEU A 26 -7.69 2.15 -10.22
N LEU A 27 -7.61 2.71 -9.01
CA LEU A 27 -8.01 2.02 -7.77
C LEU A 27 -9.53 1.84 -7.64
N GLU A 28 -10.31 2.73 -8.24
CA GLU A 28 -11.78 2.67 -8.25
C GLU A 28 -12.32 1.78 -9.38
N GLU A 29 -11.58 1.65 -10.49
CA GLU A 29 -11.96 0.82 -11.65
C GLU A 29 -11.94 -0.70 -11.38
N GLY A 30 -11.28 -1.15 -10.32
CA GLY A 30 -11.31 -2.57 -9.92
C GLY A 30 -10.26 -2.99 -8.90
N GLY A 31 -10.20 -4.30 -8.62
CA GLY A 31 -9.26 -4.90 -7.66
C GLY A 31 -7.84 -5.10 -8.18
N GLN A 32 -7.61 -4.97 -9.50
CA GLN A 32 -6.36 -5.38 -10.15
C GLN A 32 -5.11 -4.63 -9.67
N PHE A 33 -5.26 -3.39 -9.19
CA PHE A 33 -4.15 -2.57 -8.67
C PHE A 33 -4.07 -2.56 -7.13
N ARG A 34 -4.83 -3.42 -6.46
CA ARG A 34 -4.81 -3.53 -5.00
C ARG A 34 -3.72 -4.49 -4.55
N ALA A 35 -3.19 -4.27 -3.34
CA ALA A 35 -2.16 -5.16 -2.79
C ALA A 35 -2.71 -6.57 -2.57
N SER A 36 -4.00 -6.70 -2.23
CA SER A 36 -4.74 -7.96 -2.13
C SER A 36 -4.58 -8.82 -3.39
N HIS A 37 -4.79 -8.24 -4.57
CA HIS A 37 -4.60 -8.93 -5.85
C HIS A 37 -3.16 -9.40 -6.04
N PHE A 38 -2.16 -8.57 -5.77
CA PHE A 38 -0.74 -8.91 -5.98
C PHE A 38 -0.16 -9.91 -4.97
N LEU A 39 -0.84 -10.17 -3.84
CA LEU A 39 -0.44 -11.20 -2.87
C LEU A 39 -0.81 -12.61 -3.32
N GLN A 40 -1.85 -12.74 -4.14
CA GLN A 40 -2.29 -14.02 -4.67
C GLN A 40 -1.23 -14.59 -5.62
N PRO A 41 -1.09 -15.93 -5.69
CA PRO A 41 -0.12 -16.56 -6.55
C PRO A 41 -0.53 -16.42 -8.02
N GLU A 42 0.47 -16.38 -8.91
CA GLU A 42 0.26 -16.35 -10.36
C GLU A 42 0.36 -17.78 -10.92
N LEU A 43 -0.60 -18.19 -11.75
CA LEU A 43 -0.52 -19.48 -12.44
C LEU A 43 0.44 -19.40 -13.63
N THR A 44 1.08 -20.52 -13.96
CA THR A 44 1.82 -20.65 -15.22
C THR A 44 0.86 -20.61 -16.41
N PRO A 45 1.35 -20.34 -17.65
CA PRO A 45 0.48 -20.34 -18.83
C PRO A 45 -0.28 -21.66 -19.08
N SER A 46 0.21 -22.79 -18.56
CA SER A 46 -0.50 -24.07 -18.63
C SER A 46 -1.57 -24.24 -17.55
N GLN A 47 -1.62 -23.33 -16.56
CA GLN A 47 -2.46 -23.40 -15.36
C GLN A 47 -2.23 -24.66 -14.49
N LEU A 48 -1.14 -25.39 -14.72
CA LEU A 48 -0.82 -26.63 -13.99
C LEU A 48 0.11 -26.43 -12.79
N ALA A 49 0.65 -25.21 -12.62
CA ALA A 49 1.57 -24.89 -11.54
C ALA A 49 1.50 -23.39 -11.21
N PHE A 50 2.03 -23.00 -10.06
CA PHE A 50 2.26 -21.62 -9.72
C PHE A 50 3.63 -21.16 -10.25
N LYS A 51 3.66 -19.96 -10.84
CA LYS A 51 4.86 -19.34 -11.40
C LYS A 51 5.74 -18.73 -10.31
N ASP A 52 5.12 -18.14 -9.28
CA ASP A 52 5.77 -17.35 -8.24
C ASP A 52 5.64 -17.95 -6.82
N LEU A 53 5.19 -19.21 -6.74
CA LEU A 53 5.11 -20.00 -5.51
C LEU A 53 5.67 -21.40 -5.76
N VAL A 54 6.82 -21.72 -5.16
CA VAL A 54 7.52 -22.99 -5.35
C VAL A 54 7.98 -23.54 -4.02
N TRP A 55 7.79 -24.83 -3.77
CA TRP A 55 8.18 -25.47 -2.51
C TRP A 55 9.67 -25.83 -2.47
N ASN A 56 10.32 -25.64 -1.33
CA ASN A 56 11.68 -26.10 -1.04
C ASN A 56 11.62 -27.22 0.02
N ALA A 57 11.77 -28.46 -0.42
CA ALA A 57 11.70 -29.62 0.47
C ALA A 57 12.86 -29.69 1.49
N GLU A 58 14.05 -29.18 1.15
CA GLU A 58 15.21 -29.20 2.06
C GLU A 58 15.04 -28.23 3.23
N LYS A 59 14.41 -27.08 2.97
CA LYS A 59 14.18 -26.02 3.96
C LYS A 59 12.78 -26.04 4.58
N ASP A 60 11.95 -27.00 4.15
CA ASP A 60 10.55 -27.14 4.56
C ASP A 60 9.76 -25.82 4.50
N THR A 61 9.96 -25.06 3.42
CA THR A 61 9.33 -23.74 3.22
C THR A 61 9.31 -23.36 1.75
N ILE A 62 8.72 -22.21 1.41
CA ILE A 62 8.70 -21.71 0.04
C ILE A 62 10.09 -21.24 -0.41
N SER A 63 10.39 -21.44 -1.69
CA SER A 63 11.66 -21.05 -2.30
C SER A 63 11.77 -19.52 -2.43
N PRO A 64 12.92 -18.92 -2.06
CA PRO A 64 13.14 -17.50 -2.26
C PRO A 64 13.19 -17.14 -3.75
N ARG A 65 12.61 -15.99 -4.10
CA ARG A 65 12.56 -15.40 -5.44
C ARG A 65 13.32 -14.08 -5.47
N PRO A 66 14.61 -14.10 -5.83
CA PRO A 66 15.35 -12.88 -6.13
C PRO A 66 14.73 -12.17 -7.34
N THR A 67 14.62 -10.85 -7.25
CA THR A 67 14.01 -10.01 -8.30
C THR A 67 15.01 -8.99 -8.84
N ARG A 68 14.84 -8.59 -10.11
CA ARG A 68 15.65 -7.55 -10.75
C ARG A 68 15.61 -6.22 -9.99
N VAL A 69 14.43 -5.80 -9.55
CA VAL A 69 14.23 -4.65 -8.67
C VAL A 69 13.92 -5.15 -7.26
N SER A 70 14.74 -4.74 -6.30
CA SER A 70 14.56 -5.03 -4.88
C SER A 70 15.25 -3.95 -4.05
N LEU A 71 14.48 -2.97 -3.57
CA LEU A 71 15.00 -1.78 -2.88
C LEU A 71 13.99 -1.22 -1.88
N ILE A 72 14.45 -0.25 -1.08
CA ILE A 72 13.58 0.55 -0.21
C ILE A 72 13.49 1.97 -0.76
N VAL A 73 12.27 2.50 -0.82
CA VAL A 73 12.01 3.93 -1.03
C VAL A 73 11.53 4.52 0.28
N THR A 74 12.19 5.59 0.71
CA THR A 74 11.74 6.41 1.84
C THR A 74 11.19 7.72 1.31
N LEU A 75 9.88 7.97 1.45
CA LEU A 75 9.31 9.30 1.24
C LEU A 75 9.79 10.21 2.38
N CYS A 76 10.48 11.30 2.05
CA CYS A 76 11.05 12.22 3.04
C CYS A 76 10.20 13.48 3.22
N GLY A 77 9.54 13.95 2.17
CA GLY A 77 8.65 15.10 2.24
C GLY A 77 8.30 15.66 0.87
N CYS A 78 7.34 16.59 0.86
CA CYS A 78 7.03 17.40 -0.32
C CYS A 78 7.14 18.87 0.06
N LYS A 79 7.57 19.73 -0.86
CA LYS A 79 7.69 21.17 -0.63
C LYS A 79 7.02 21.95 -1.74
N MET A 80 6.56 23.16 -1.40
CA MET A 80 5.95 24.11 -2.32
C MET A 80 4.72 23.57 -3.05
N ILE A 81 3.98 22.62 -2.45
CA ILE A 81 2.77 22.08 -3.08
C ILE A 81 1.69 23.17 -3.11
N PRO A 82 1.15 23.52 -4.29
CA PRO A 82 0.09 24.53 -4.37
C PRO A 82 -1.15 24.12 -3.57
N LEU A 83 -1.87 25.11 -3.07
CA LEU A 83 -3.08 24.88 -2.30
C LEU A 83 -4.29 25.03 -3.22
N PRO A 84 -5.34 24.21 -3.04
CA PRO A 84 -6.63 24.49 -3.67
C PRO A 84 -7.23 25.79 -3.09
N GLY A 85 -8.18 26.37 -3.82
CA GLY A 85 -8.93 27.55 -3.41
C GLY A 85 -9.89 27.27 -2.25
N ALA A 86 -10.41 28.32 -1.63
CA ALA A 86 -11.23 28.26 -0.41
C ALA A 86 -12.56 27.50 -0.56
N SER A 87 -13.02 27.24 -1.79
CA SER A 87 -14.22 26.44 -2.06
C SER A 87 -14.02 24.94 -1.83
N ILE A 88 -12.78 24.50 -1.61
CA ILE A 88 -12.40 23.11 -1.45
C ILE A 88 -11.83 22.91 -0.04
N GLN A 89 -12.43 22.00 0.71
CA GLN A 89 -11.89 21.53 1.98
C GLN A 89 -11.05 20.28 1.74
N VAL A 90 -9.77 20.34 2.11
CA VAL A 90 -8.84 19.21 2.01
C VAL A 90 -8.99 18.30 3.22
N LEU A 91 -9.37 17.04 2.98
CA LEU A 91 -9.57 16.01 4.00
C LEU A 91 -8.30 15.18 4.22
N SER A 92 -7.51 14.94 3.18
CA SER A 92 -6.25 14.20 3.26
C SER A 92 -5.26 14.70 2.22
N ARG A 93 -3.97 14.52 2.53
CA ARG A 93 -2.82 14.73 1.64
C ARG A 93 -2.04 13.43 1.61
N HIS A 94 -1.67 12.94 0.44
CA HIS A 94 -1.02 11.63 0.32
C HIS A 94 -0.17 11.54 -0.95
N VAL A 95 0.67 10.51 -0.99
CA VAL A 95 1.40 10.10 -2.19
C VAL A 95 0.94 8.71 -2.55
N ARG A 96 0.54 8.52 -3.81
CA ARG A 96 0.39 7.19 -4.41
C ARG A 96 1.62 6.85 -5.23
N LEU A 97 2.12 5.64 -5.07
CA LEU A 97 3.25 5.14 -5.86
C LEU A 97 3.00 3.74 -6.42
N CYS A 98 3.51 3.51 -7.62
CA CYS A 98 3.46 2.22 -8.30
C CYS A 98 4.69 2.03 -9.21
N LEU A 99 4.94 0.80 -9.61
CA LEU A 99 5.87 0.50 -10.70
C LEU A 99 5.20 0.85 -12.03
N PHE A 100 5.95 1.51 -12.90
CA PHE A 100 5.48 2.03 -14.17
C PHE A 100 6.55 1.82 -15.24
N ASP A 101 6.17 1.40 -16.45
CA ASP A 101 7.11 1.16 -17.55
C ASP A 101 7.26 2.34 -18.52
N GLY A 102 6.64 3.48 -18.21
CA GLY A 102 6.53 4.62 -19.13
C GLY A 102 5.18 4.69 -19.85
N ASN A 103 4.40 3.62 -19.85
CA ASN A 103 3.09 3.56 -20.47
C ASN A 103 2.00 2.97 -19.55
N ARG A 104 2.29 1.90 -18.81
CA ARG A 104 1.33 1.16 -17.98
C ARG A 104 1.82 0.96 -16.55
N VAL A 105 0.86 0.89 -15.63
CA VAL A 105 1.09 0.50 -14.24
C VAL A 105 1.33 -1.01 -14.17
N LEU A 106 2.39 -1.42 -13.45
CA LEU A 106 2.87 -2.81 -13.38
C LEU A 106 2.69 -3.47 -12.01
N SER A 107 2.35 -2.70 -10.98
CA SER A 107 2.23 -3.19 -9.60
C SER A 107 0.93 -2.73 -8.95
N ASN A 108 0.71 -3.17 -7.72
CA ASN A 108 -0.26 -2.53 -6.86
C ASN A 108 0.11 -1.06 -6.66
N ILE A 109 -0.92 -0.24 -6.40
CA ILE A 109 -0.76 1.17 -6.07
C ILE A 109 -0.70 1.28 -4.54
N HIS A 110 0.46 1.66 -4.03
CA HIS A 110 0.67 1.86 -2.60
C HIS A 110 0.41 3.32 -2.23
N THR A 111 -0.28 3.56 -1.11
CA THR A 111 -0.66 4.90 -0.66
C THR A 111 0.00 5.20 0.67
N VAL A 112 0.65 6.36 0.78
CA VAL A 112 1.23 6.88 2.02
C VAL A 112 0.61 8.24 2.34
N ARG A 113 -0.03 8.36 3.50
CA ARG A 113 -0.63 9.60 3.98
C ARG A 113 0.45 10.53 4.54
N ALA A 114 0.35 11.79 4.18
CA ALA A 114 1.22 12.83 4.68
C ALA A 114 0.64 13.51 5.92
N THR A 115 1.55 13.98 6.77
CA THR A 115 1.27 14.94 7.83
C THR A 115 1.65 16.34 7.35
N TRP A 116 1.01 17.36 7.92
CA TRP A 116 1.24 18.76 7.55
C TRP A 116 0.97 19.66 8.76
N GLN A 117 1.49 20.89 8.72
CA GLN A 117 1.27 21.88 9.77
C GLN A 117 0.51 23.09 9.21
N PRO A 118 -0.46 23.66 9.94
CA PRO A 118 -1.19 24.86 9.51
C PRO A 118 -0.30 26.06 9.19
N LYS A 119 0.85 26.17 9.87
CA LYS A 119 1.84 27.23 9.62
C LYS A 119 2.59 27.06 8.29
N ASN A 120 2.61 25.86 7.74
CA ASN A 120 3.31 25.53 6.49
C ASN A 120 2.52 24.46 5.68
N PRO A 121 1.34 24.83 5.15
CA PRO A 121 0.42 23.88 4.51
C PRO A 121 0.91 23.35 3.15
N GLN A 122 1.92 23.99 2.56
CA GLN A 122 2.56 23.60 1.30
C GLN A 122 3.68 22.58 1.50
N THR A 123 4.02 22.26 2.75
CA THR A 123 5.06 21.28 3.09
C THR A 123 4.40 20.07 3.72
N TRP A 124 4.68 18.91 3.14
CA TRP A 124 4.13 17.63 3.58
C TRP A 124 5.27 16.78 4.14
N THR A 125 5.02 16.09 5.24
CA THR A 125 6.00 15.26 5.94
C THR A 125 5.49 13.84 6.08
N PHE A 126 6.40 12.88 6.00
CA PHE A 126 6.14 11.46 6.17
C PHE A 126 6.95 10.94 7.34
N SER A 127 6.42 9.97 8.08
CA SER A 127 7.21 9.33 9.13
C SER A 127 8.12 8.32 8.46
N PRO A 128 9.45 8.46 8.51
CA PRO A 128 10.33 7.56 7.80
C PRO A 128 10.34 6.16 8.41
N ARG A 129 9.85 5.95 9.64
CA ARG A 129 9.70 4.63 10.24
C ARG A 129 8.51 4.59 11.19
N VAL A 130 7.60 3.68 10.94
CA VAL A 130 6.58 3.30 11.92
C VAL A 130 7.17 2.33 12.96
N THR A 131 7.25 2.78 14.21
CA THR A 131 7.59 1.94 15.37
C THR A 131 6.48 2.00 16.41
N GLY A 132 6.07 0.85 16.95
CA GLY A 132 5.01 0.79 17.96
C GLY A 132 3.63 1.14 17.40
N ILE A 133 2.95 2.11 18.02
CA ILE A 133 1.54 2.46 17.76
C ILE A 133 1.31 3.41 16.59
N LEU A 134 2.37 3.91 15.95
CA LEU A 134 2.20 4.83 14.82
C LEU A 134 1.46 4.10 13.68
N PRO A 135 0.43 4.70 13.06
CA PRO A 135 -0.25 4.08 11.93
C PRO A 135 0.70 3.86 10.75
N SER A 136 0.71 2.63 10.24
CA SER A 136 1.41 2.20 9.02
C SER A 136 1.15 3.10 7.82
N LEU A 137 -0.04 3.69 7.74
CA LEU A 137 -0.43 4.56 6.64
C LEU A 137 0.43 5.83 6.54
N LEU A 138 1.09 6.21 7.64
CA LEU A 138 2.03 7.33 7.69
C LEU A 138 3.49 6.90 7.41
N ASP A 139 3.73 5.60 7.19
CA ASP A 139 5.05 5.04 6.96
C ASP A 139 5.57 5.41 5.57
N GLY A 140 6.58 6.28 5.56
CA GLY A 140 7.30 6.65 4.35
C GLY A 140 8.25 5.57 3.86
N ASP A 141 8.56 4.53 4.66
CA ASP A 141 9.45 3.43 4.27
C ASP A 141 8.70 2.30 3.55
N CYS A 142 8.84 2.25 2.22
CA CYS A 142 8.21 1.26 1.36
C CYS A 142 9.25 0.31 0.74
N PHE A 143 9.01 -1.00 0.76
CA PHE A 143 9.76 -1.91 -0.12
C PHE A 143 9.18 -1.89 -1.54
N VAL A 144 10.04 -2.09 -2.53
CA VAL A 144 9.67 -2.22 -3.93
C VAL A 144 10.30 -3.47 -4.51
N ARG A 145 9.47 -4.36 -5.04
CA ARG A 145 9.89 -5.59 -5.74
C ARG A 145 9.31 -5.60 -7.16
N SER A 146 10.14 -5.95 -8.14
CA SER A 146 9.69 -6.26 -9.49
C SER A 146 10.68 -7.15 -10.21
N ASN A 147 10.17 -8.11 -10.97
CA ASN A 147 10.97 -8.87 -11.93
C ASN A 147 10.74 -8.45 -13.39
N SER A 148 10.07 -7.31 -13.62
CA SER A 148 9.81 -6.82 -14.97
C SER A 148 11.11 -6.48 -15.72
N LEU A 149 11.15 -6.89 -16.98
CA LEU A 149 12.27 -6.66 -17.90
C LEU A 149 12.13 -5.36 -18.70
N ALA A 150 11.07 -4.57 -18.46
CA ALA A 150 10.87 -3.29 -19.14
C ALA A 150 12.12 -2.40 -19.03
N ALA A 151 12.52 -1.80 -20.14
CA ALA A 151 13.71 -0.95 -20.23
C ALA A 151 13.51 0.34 -19.42
N ASP A 152 12.31 0.91 -19.51
CA ASP A 152 11.93 2.16 -18.85
C ASP A 152 11.27 1.94 -17.49
N ILE A 153 11.48 0.78 -16.85
CA ILE A 153 10.91 0.52 -15.54
C ILE A 153 11.34 1.59 -14.52
N GLY A 154 10.34 2.16 -13.85
CA GLY A 154 10.50 3.23 -12.89
C GLY A 154 9.42 3.20 -11.82
N LEU A 155 9.55 4.13 -10.89
CA LEU A 155 8.51 4.43 -9.92
C LEU A 155 7.78 5.70 -10.34
N LEU A 156 6.48 5.58 -10.48
CA LEU A 156 5.58 6.71 -10.65
C LEU A 156 5.06 7.14 -9.28
N PHE A 157 5.11 8.44 -9.01
CA PHE A 157 4.57 9.07 -7.82
C PHE A 157 3.50 10.07 -8.24
N GLU A 158 2.33 9.99 -7.65
CA GLU A 158 1.25 10.96 -7.79
C GLU A 158 0.94 11.56 -6.41
N LEU A 159 1.06 12.89 -6.28
CA LEU A 159 0.70 13.59 -5.05
C LEU A 159 -0.79 13.89 -5.10
N GLY A 160 -1.55 13.35 -4.16
CA GLY A 160 -3.00 13.47 -4.12
C GLY A 160 -3.51 14.33 -2.97
N ILE A 161 -4.66 14.96 -3.18
CA ILE A 161 -5.51 15.49 -2.12
C ILE A 161 -6.91 14.90 -2.24
N THR A 162 -7.40 14.32 -1.14
CA THR A 162 -8.82 14.00 -1.01
C THR A 162 -9.55 15.22 -0.50
N TYR A 163 -10.66 15.57 -1.13
CA TYR A 163 -11.37 16.81 -0.84
C TYR A 163 -12.88 16.63 -0.78
N ILE A 164 -13.52 17.62 -0.16
CA ILE A 164 -14.96 17.87 -0.27
C ILE A 164 -15.18 19.29 -0.78
N ARG A 165 -16.12 19.47 -1.71
CA ARG A 165 -16.52 20.77 -2.23
C ARG A 165 -17.54 21.40 -1.31
N ASN A 166 -17.22 22.57 -0.74
CA ASN A 166 -18.06 23.21 0.29
C ASN A 166 -19.48 23.52 -0.21
N SER A 167 -19.65 23.83 -1.50
CA SER A 167 -20.95 24.23 -2.07
C SER A 167 -21.89 23.07 -2.38
N THR A 168 -21.35 21.88 -2.68
CA THR A 168 -22.14 20.72 -3.15
C THR A 168 -22.06 19.52 -2.21
N GLY A 169 -21.09 19.48 -1.30
CA GLY A 169 -20.76 18.29 -0.53
C GLY A 169 -20.10 17.17 -1.35
N GLU A 170 -19.80 17.42 -2.63
CA GLU A 170 -19.18 16.43 -3.51
C GLU A 170 -17.77 16.10 -3.03
N ARG A 171 -17.48 14.80 -2.90
CA ARG A 171 -16.17 14.28 -2.50
C ARG A 171 -15.43 13.76 -3.72
N GLY A 172 -14.13 13.97 -3.77
CA GLY A 172 -13.31 13.44 -4.85
C GLY A 172 -11.82 13.49 -4.53
N GLU A 173 -11.02 13.21 -5.54
CA GLU A 173 -9.57 13.29 -5.44
C GLU A 173 -8.90 13.99 -6.61
N LEU A 174 -7.94 14.85 -6.29
CA LEU A 174 -7.13 15.57 -7.27
C LEU A 174 -5.67 15.17 -7.16
N SER A 175 -5.01 15.07 -8.31
CA SER A 175 -3.57 15.09 -8.43
C SER A 175 -3.06 16.53 -8.34
N CYS A 176 -2.18 16.77 -7.38
CA CYS A 176 -1.39 18.00 -7.23
C CYS A 176 -0.13 18.01 -8.08
N GLY A 177 0.11 16.94 -8.83
CA GLY A 177 1.28 16.75 -9.68
C GLY A 177 1.90 15.38 -9.50
N TRP A 178 2.74 15.02 -10.46
CA TRP A 178 3.35 13.70 -10.54
C TRP A 178 4.83 13.77 -10.85
N ALA A 179 5.56 12.74 -10.43
CA ALA A 179 6.98 12.57 -10.71
C ALA A 179 7.26 11.12 -11.10
N PHE A 180 8.22 10.93 -12.00
CA PHE A 180 8.64 9.62 -12.46
C PHE A 180 10.15 9.44 -12.28
N LEU A 181 10.54 8.36 -11.61
CA LEU A 181 11.94 8.02 -11.36
C LEU A 181 12.27 6.68 -12.02
N LYS A 182 13.01 6.71 -13.12
CA LYS A 182 13.57 5.49 -13.72
C LYS A 182 14.49 4.79 -12.73
N LEU A 183 14.41 3.47 -12.65
CA LEU A 183 15.22 2.67 -11.74
C LEU A 183 16.55 2.21 -12.36
N PHE A 184 16.68 2.35 -13.67
CA PHE A 184 17.89 2.04 -14.43
C PHE A 184 18.28 3.23 -15.31
N THR A 185 19.58 3.41 -15.50
CA THR A 185 20.14 4.36 -16.47
C THR A 185 19.98 3.82 -17.90
N SER A 186 20.20 4.66 -18.90
CA SER A 186 20.21 4.26 -20.32
C SER A 186 21.17 3.12 -20.62
N ASN A 187 22.21 2.95 -19.80
CA ASN A 187 23.22 1.91 -19.95
C ASN A 187 22.84 0.61 -19.20
N GLY A 188 21.63 0.52 -18.66
CA GLY A 188 21.12 -0.65 -17.94
C GLY A 188 21.59 -0.78 -16.50
N MET A 189 22.33 0.20 -15.96
CA MET A 189 22.82 0.16 -14.57
C MET A 189 21.76 0.68 -13.60
N PRO A 190 21.57 0.06 -12.41
CA PRO A 190 20.66 0.59 -11.38
C PRO A 190 21.01 2.03 -10.99
N VAL A 191 20.00 2.85 -10.74
CA VAL A 191 20.22 4.22 -10.24
C VAL A 191 20.82 4.20 -8.82
N PRO A 192 21.66 5.19 -8.45
CA PRO A 192 22.31 5.20 -7.14
C PRO A 192 21.33 5.24 -5.96
N ALA A 193 21.66 4.54 -4.88
CA ALA A 193 20.96 4.64 -3.61
C ALA A 193 21.34 5.94 -2.89
N LYS A 194 20.56 7.01 -3.11
CA LYS A 194 20.78 8.34 -2.53
C LYS A 194 19.47 9.10 -2.32
N MET A 195 19.59 10.33 -1.81
CA MET A 195 18.50 11.30 -1.80
C MET A 195 18.23 11.81 -3.23
N TYR A 196 16.95 11.93 -3.56
CA TYR A 196 16.44 12.50 -4.80
C TYR A 196 15.47 13.64 -4.47
N GLU A 197 15.60 14.72 -5.23
CA GLU A 197 14.66 15.83 -5.26
C GLU A 197 14.06 15.83 -6.66
N LEU A 198 12.81 15.38 -6.74
CA LEU A 198 12.09 15.22 -8.00
C LEU A 198 11.17 16.43 -8.21
N PRO A 199 11.36 17.24 -9.26
CA PRO A 199 10.40 18.25 -9.62
C PRO A 199 9.09 17.59 -10.03
N LEU A 200 7.98 18.20 -9.62
CA LEU A 200 6.65 17.72 -9.97
C LEU A 200 6.21 18.29 -11.31
N ASN A 201 5.54 17.46 -12.09
CA ASN A 201 4.87 17.83 -13.33
C ASN A 201 3.38 17.99 -13.04
N GLY A 202 2.76 19.01 -13.62
CA GLY A 202 1.30 19.17 -13.60
C GLY A 202 0.66 18.28 -14.67
N GLY A 203 -0.66 18.35 -14.76
CA GLY A 203 -1.41 17.59 -15.76
C GLY A 203 -1.51 16.10 -15.43
N THR A 204 -1.98 15.34 -16.41
CA THR A 204 -2.02 13.86 -16.34
C THR A 204 -0.69 13.27 -16.81
N LEU A 205 -0.50 11.95 -16.65
CA LEU A 205 0.68 11.24 -17.16
C LEU A 205 0.88 11.37 -18.68
N CYS A 206 -0.21 11.61 -19.41
CA CYS A 206 -0.21 11.80 -20.86
C CYS A 206 0.15 13.24 -21.27
N GLU A 207 -0.08 14.22 -20.38
CA GLU A 207 0.14 15.64 -20.63
C GLU A 207 1.59 16.02 -20.27
N ARG A 208 2.46 16.14 -21.27
CA ARG A 208 3.85 16.55 -21.06
C ARG A 208 4.00 18.07 -21.01
N GLY A 209 4.87 18.56 -20.14
CA GLY A 209 5.26 19.98 -20.08
C GLY A 209 4.26 20.89 -19.37
N VAL A 210 3.27 20.34 -18.67
CA VAL A 210 2.33 21.12 -17.86
C VAL A 210 3.01 21.52 -16.55
N GLU A 211 3.08 22.82 -16.28
CA GLU A 211 3.58 23.32 -15.00
C GLU A 211 2.55 23.09 -13.88
N VAL A 212 3.01 22.68 -12.70
CA VAL A 212 2.14 22.49 -11.53
C VAL A 212 1.55 23.82 -11.06
N ASP A 213 2.35 24.89 -11.05
CA ASP A 213 1.92 26.25 -10.74
C ASP A 213 2.50 27.28 -11.73
N PRO A 214 1.73 27.63 -12.79
CA PRO A 214 2.13 28.64 -13.76
C PRO A 214 2.24 30.07 -13.21
N SER A 215 1.84 30.32 -11.95
CA SER A 215 2.05 31.64 -11.33
C SER A 215 3.53 31.88 -10.98
N ILE A 216 4.31 30.82 -10.77
CA ILE A 216 5.73 30.91 -10.42
C ILE A 216 6.54 31.40 -11.63
N SER A 217 6.31 30.81 -12.81
CA SER A 217 6.94 31.21 -14.06
C SER A 217 6.53 32.63 -14.47
N ARG A 218 5.25 32.98 -14.35
CA ARG A 218 4.75 34.35 -14.61
C ARG A 218 5.37 35.43 -13.71
N ARG A 219 5.77 35.08 -12.48
CA ARG A 219 6.43 35.99 -11.54
C ARG A 219 7.96 36.00 -11.69
N ALA A 220 8.53 35.11 -12.50
CA ALA A 220 9.96 35.10 -12.79
C ALA A 220 10.28 36.21 -13.81
N GLY A 221 10.81 37.35 -13.34
CA GLY A 221 11.34 38.39 -14.23
C GLY A 221 12.52 37.87 -15.07
N SER A 222 12.93 38.61 -16.12
CA SER A 222 13.97 38.18 -17.07
C SER A 222 15.39 38.07 -16.51
N GLY A 223 15.61 38.44 -15.24
CA GLY A 223 16.92 38.40 -14.59
C GLY A 223 17.29 37.03 -14.04
N VAL A 224 18.54 36.62 -14.22
CA VAL A 224 19.10 35.32 -13.78
C VAL A 224 18.83 35.04 -12.29
N PHE A 225 18.91 36.07 -11.43
CA PHE A 225 18.63 35.93 -9.99
C PHE A 225 17.15 35.61 -9.70
N HIS A 226 16.21 36.22 -10.43
CA HIS A 226 14.78 35.92 -10.31
C HIS A 226 14.46 34.52 -10.83
N GLN A 227 15.15 34.08 -11.88
CA GLN A 227 15.02 32.72 -12.42
C GLN A 227 15.51 31.66 -11.42
N PHE A 228 16.64 31.91 -10.73
CA PHE A 228 17.13 31.06 -9.64
C PHE A 228 16.16 31.00 -8.44
N MET A 229 15.53 32.12 -8.07
CA MET A 229 14.52 32.12 -7.02
C MET A 229 13.23 31.39 -7.43
N ALA A 230 12.83 31.46 -8.70
CA ALA A 230 11.69 30.73 -9.23
C ALA A 230 11.91 29.20 -9.19
N LEU A 231 13.12 28.74 -9.51
CA LEU A 231 13.51 27.32 -9.42
C LEU A 231 13.38 26.78 -7.99
N LYS A 232 13.79 27.55 -6.97
CA LYS A 232 13.63 27.16 -5.55
C LYS A 232 12.18 27.10 -5.07
N LYS A 233 11.25 27.70 -5.82
CA LYS A 233 9.82 27.72 -5.50
C LYS A 233 9.04 26.60 -6.21
N GLN A 234 9.69 25.85 -7.10
CA GLN A 234 9.01 24.78 -7.81
C GLN A 234 8.55 23.67 -6.85
N PRO A 235 7.35 23.09 -7.06
CA PRO A 235 6.89 21.96 -6.28
C PRO A 235 7.79 20.74 -6.45
N VAL A 236 8.22 20.14 -5.34
CA VAL A 236 9.16 19.01 -5.35
C VAL A 236 8.75 17.89 -4.41
N LEU A 237 9.04 16.66 -4.81
CA LEU A 237 9.01 15.46 -3.99
C LEU A 237 10.43 15.09 -3.56
N LEU A 238 10.64 14.90 -2.26
CA LEU A 238 11.89 14.45 -1.66
C LEU A 238 11.77 12.99 -1.27
N LEU A 239 12.66 12.15 -1.80
CA LEU A 239 12.71 10.74 -1.46
C LEU A 239 14.15 10.23 -1.33
N LYS A 240 14.30 9.08 -0.69
CA LYS A 240 15.58 8.37 -0.57
C LYS A 240 15.45 6.96 -1.13
N LEU A 241 16.34 6.58 -2.03
CA LEU A 241 16.52 5.18 -2.41
C LEU A 241 17.56 4.53 -1.51
N ARG A 242 17.28 3.32 -1.02
CA ARG A 242 18.20 2.53 -0.19
C ARG A 242 18.29 1.10 -0.70
N SER A 243 19.50 0.55 -0.62
CA SER A 243 19.71 -0.88 -0.78
C SER A 243 19.15 -1.65 0.43
N LEU A 244 18.81 -2.90 0.18
CA LEU A 244 18.39 -3.83 1.23
C LEU A 244 19.60 -4.37 1.99
N SER A 245 19.42 -4.59 3.30
CA SER A 245 20.32 -5.45 4.07
C SER A 245 20.17 -6.90 3.60
N VAL A 246 21.15 -7.75 3.90
CA VAL A 246 21.07 -9.20 3.60
C VAL A 246 19.80 -9.81 4.21
N GLN A 247 19.55 -9.53 5.50
CA GLN A 247 18.37 -10.03 6.21
C GLN A 247 17.05 -9.56 5.57
N SER A 248 16.90 -8.27 5.27
CA SER A 248 15.68 -7.76 4.63
C SER A 248 15.51 -8.33 3.23
N LYS A 249 16.60 -8.54 2.49
CA LYS A 249 16.56 -9.16 1.16
C LYS A 249 16.07 -10.61 1.25
N ASP A 250 16.55 -11.39 2.21
CA ASP A 250 16.14 -12.79 2.39
C ASP A 250 14.65 -12.90 2.72
N ILE A 251 14.13 -12.04 3.61
CA ILE A 251 12.71 -11.97 3.95
C ILE A 251 11.90 -11.57 2.72
N LEU A 252 12.27 -10.47 2.06
CA LEU A 252 11.54 -9.96 0.90
C LEU A 252 11.51 -10.99 -0.22
N ASN A 253 12.56 -11.80 -0.41
CA ASN A 253 12.57 -12.84 -1.43
C ASN A 253 11.50 -13.91 -1.24
N LEU A 254 10.87 -14.02 -0.07
CA LEU A 254 9.74 -14.92 0.15
C LEU A 254 8.41 -14.32 -0.35
N LEU A 255 8.36 -13.01 -0.65
CA LEU A 255 7.18 -12.31 -1.15
C LEU A 255 7.06 -12.40 -2.69
N PRO A 256 5.86 -12.13 -3.25
CA PRO A 256 5.64 -12.09 -4.70
C PRO A 256 6.69 -11.25 -5.44
N GLU A 257 6.94 -11.63 -6.69
CA GLU A 257 7.99 -11.01 -7.52
C GLU A 257 7.71 -9.53 -7.82
N THR A 258 6.45 -9.13 -7.84
CA THR A 258 6.03 -7.74 -8.01
C THR A 258 5.08 -7.35 -6.90
N LEU A 259 5.53 -6.46 -6.01
CA LEU A 259 4.76 -5.97 -4.88
C LEU A 259 5.41 -4.71 -4.32
N ILE A 260 4.59 -3.74 -3.95
CA ILE A 260 5.00 -2.57 -3.16
C ILE A 260 4.21 -2.57 -1.85
N GLY A 261 4.87 -2.34 -0.73
CA GLY A 261 4.23 -2.25 0.56
C GLY A 261 5.09 -1.57 1.61
N SER A 262 4.51 -1.32 2.78
CA SER A 262 5.26 -0.78 3.91
C SER A 262 6.25 -1.80 4.46
N MET A 263 7.44 -1.33 4.82
CA MET A 263 8.45 -2.14 5.49
C MET A 263 7.97 -2.73 6.82
N CYS A 264 6.98 -2.12 7.49
CA CYS A 264 6.48 -2.59 8.77
C CYS A 264 5.60 -3.86 8.66
N TYR A 265 5.21 -4.26 7.46
CA TYR A 265 4.38 -5.46 7.22
C TYR A 265 5.14 -6.69 6.72
N ILE A 266 6.43 -6.58 6.39
CA ILE A 266 7.16 -7.66 5.67
C ILE A 266 7.07 -9.03 6.36
N HIS A 267 7.08 -9.06 7.70
CA HIS A 267 7.00 -10.31 8.46
C HIS A 267 5.59 -10.93 8.40
N LEU A 268 4.54 -10.12 8.52
CA LEU A 268 3.16 -10.59 8.42
C LEU A 268 2.86 -11.13 7.01
N LEU A 269 3.34 -10.41 5.99
CA LEU A 269 3.24 -10.85 4.58
C LEU A 269 3.99 -12.15 4.34
N THR A 270 5.13 -12.34 5.00
CA THR A 270 5.91 -13.57 4.90
C THR A 270 5.16 -14.75 5.52
N PHE A 271 4.55 -14.57 6.70
CA PHE A 271 3.72 -15.62 7.31
C PHE A 271 2.56 -16.02 6.40
N TYR A 272 1.82 -15.03 5.88
CA TYR A 272 0.76 -15.30 4.91
C TYR A 272 1.27 -16.12 3.71
N ARG A 273 2.39 -15.71 3.12
CA ARG A 273 2.93 -16.35 1.92
C ARG A 273 3.45 -17.77 2.21
N GLN A 274 3.98 -18.02 3.40
CA GLN A 274 4.39 -19.36 3.84
C GLN A 274 3.18 -20.27 4.10
N ILE A 275 2.14 -19.79 4.79
CA ILE A 275 0.89 -20.53 5.01
C ILE A 275 0.21 -20.85 3.68
N LEU A 276 0.26 -19.92 2.73
CA LEU A 276 -0.21 -20.13 1.37
C LEU A 276 0.58 -21.25 0.68
N GLY A 277 1.90 -21.28 0.85
CA GLY A 277 2.76 -22.38 0.37
C GLY A 277 2.42 -23.73 1.00
N ASP A 278 2.20 -23.76 2.32
CA ASP A 278 1.81 -24.98 3.03
C ASP A 278 0.50 -25.54 2.46
N ALA A 279 -0.55 -24.71 2.43
CA ALA A 279 -1.88 -25.12 1.97
C ALA A 279 -1.96 -25.47 0.48
N LEU A 280 -1.19 -24.77 -0.37
CA LEU A 280 -1.24 -24.97 -1.82
C LEU A 280 -0.31 -26.06 -2.33
N LEU A 281 0.82 -26.29 -1.67
CA LEU A 281 1.89 -27.15 -2.19
C LEU A 281 2.25 -28.32 -1.28
N LYS A 282 2.25 -28.12 0.05
CA LYS A 282 2.70 -29.14 1.02
C LYS A 282 1.58 -30.07 1.45
N ASP A 283 0.44 -29.49 1.85
CA ASP A 283 -0.64 -30.21 2.52
C ASP A 283 -1.68 -30.80 1.56
N ARG A 284 -1.54 -30.56 0.26
CA ARG A 284 -2.45 -31.09 -0.75
C ARG A 284 -2.19 -32.56 -1.02
N VAL A 285 -3.27 -33.35 -0.99
CA VAL A 285 -3.27 -34.75 -1.45
C VAL A 285 -2.95 -34.85 -2.95
N SER A 286 -3.45 -33.89 -3.75
CA SER A 286 -3.19 -33.81 -5.19
C SER A 286 -3.08 -32.35 -5.62
N LEU A 287 -2.02 -32.03 -6.36
CA LEU A 287 -1.82 -30.72 -6.99
C LEU A 287 -2.81 -30.44 -8.13
N GLN A 288 -3.55 -31.45 -8.58
CA GLN A 288 -4.58 -31.33 -9.61
C GLN A 288 -6.00 -31.16 -9.02
N SER A 289 -6.15 -31.20 -7.69
CA SER A 289 -7.44 -30.93 -7.06
C SER A 289 -7.74 -29.43 -7.10
N THR A 290 -8.95 -29.11 -7.55
CA THR A 290 -9.52 -27.77 -7.55
C THR A 290 -10.47 -27.54 -6.38
N ASP A 291 -10.42 -28.41 -5.36
CA ASP A 291 -11.31 -28.31 -4.21
C ASP A 291 -11.01 -27.03 -3.42
N LEU A 292 -12.07 -26.46 -2.85
CA LEU A 292 -11.98 -25.32 -1.94
C LEU A 292 -11.13 -25.71 -0.72
N ILE A 293 -10.19 -24.84 -0.36
CA ILE A 293 -9.35 -25.05 0.82
C ILE A 293 -10.03 -24.39 2.01
N CYS A 294 -10.28 -25.15 3.08
CA CYS A 294 -10.73 -24.57 4.34
C CYS A 294 -9.55 -23.91 5.06
N ASN A 295 -9.31 -22.64 4.81
CA ASN A 295 -8.29 -21.85 5.50
C ASN A 295 -8.73 -20.37 5.62
N PRO A 296 -9.19 -19.95 6.81
CA PRO A 296 -9.70 -18.60 7.03
C PRO A 296 -8.65 -17.51 6.77
N ILE A 297 -7.37 -17.78 7.04
CA ILE A 297 -6.30 -16.81 6.78
C ILE A 297 -6.15 -16.59 5.29
N LEU A 298 -6.17 -17.66 4.49
CA LEU A 298 -6.06 -17.52 3.03
C LEU A 298 -7.26 -16.81 2.42
N ALA A 299 -8.45 -17.11 2.93
CA ALA A 299 -9.70 -16.48 2.48
C ALA A 299 -9.78 -14.98 2.83
N THR A 300 -9.28 -14.57 4.01
CA THR A 300 -9.56 -13.23 4.53
C THR A 300 -8.35 -12.29 4.65
N PHE A 301 -7.12 -12.80 4.74
CA PHE A 301 -5.92 -11.96 4.86
C PHE A 301 -5.73 -10.97 3.69
N PRO A 302 -6.00 -11.32 2.41
CA PRO A 302 -5.95 -10.35 1.32
C PRO A 302 -6.82 -9.13 1.57
N GLN A 303 -8.00 -9.29 2.18
CA GLN A 303 -8.92 -8.19 2.48
C GLN A 303 -8.35 -7.22 3.52
N LEU A 304 -7.50 -7.70 4.45
CA LEU A 304 -6.83 -6.83 5.42
C LEU A 304 -5.88 -5.85 4.74
N MET A 305 -5.25 -6.23 3.62
CA MET A 305 -4.32 -5.35 2.92
C MET A 305 -4.96 -4.06 2.43
N ASP A 306 -6.28 -4.06 2.24
CA ASP A 306 -7.07 -2.91 1.85
C ASP A 306 -7.58 -2.09 3.06
N GLN A 307 -7.31 -2.54 4.29
CA GLN A 307 -7.70 -1.92 5.55
C GLN A 307 -6.46 -1.71 6.45
N PRO A 308 -5.73 -0.59 6.29
CA PRO A 308 -4.48 -0.33 7.01
C PRO A 308 -4.59 -0.39 8.54
N ASP A 309 -5.76 -0.03 9.09
CA ASP A 309 -6.01 -0.05 10.54
C ASP A 309 -6.13 -1.47 11.10
N LEU A 310 -6.72 -2.42 10.36
CA LEU A 310 -6.71 -3.84 10.70
C LEU A 310 -5.32 -4.45 10.55
N MET A 311 -4.57 -4.08 9.51
CA MET A 311 -3.18 -4.50 9.38
C MET A 311 -2.30 -3.97 10.53
N ASP A 312 -2.55 -2.75 11.01
CA ASP A 312 -1.91 -2.20 12.21
C ASP A 312 -2.34 -2.91 13.50
N ALA A 313 -3.60 -3.33 13.60
CA ALA A 313 -4.09 -4.15 14.70
C ALA A 313 -3.36 -5.49 14.75
N LEU A 314 -3.28 -6.21 13.63
CA LEU A 314 -2.55 -7.48 13.53
C LEU A 314 -1.06 -7.30 13.84
N ARG A 315 -0.42 -6.26 13.28
CA ARG A 315 0.98 -5.93 13.55
C ARG A 315 1.24 -5.69 15.04
N SER A 316 0.34 -4.96 15.70
CA SER A 316 0.47 -4.66 17.12
C SER A 316 0.25 -5.91 17.98
N ALA A 317 -0.76 -6.71 17.67
CA ALA A 317 -1.02 -7.98 18.36
C ALA A 317 0.14 -8.97 18.21
N TRP A 318 0.69 -9.08 17.00
CA TRP A 318 1.89 -9.88 16.73
C TRP A 318 3.10 -9.38 17.50
N ALA A 319 3.39 -8.08 17.46
CA ALA A 319 4.54 -7.50 18.15
C ALA A 319 4.48 -7.73 19.67
N ASP A 320 3.28 -7.70 20.26
CA ASP A 320 3.08 -7.96 21.69
C ASP A 320 3.34 -9.43 22.03
N ARG A 321 2.83 -10.37 21.22
CA ARG A 321 3.08 -11.81 21.42
C ARG A 321 4.53 -12.19 21.12
N GLU A 322 5.16 -11.62 20.11
CA GLU A 322 6.56 -11.88 19.77
C GLU A 322 7.53 -11.45 20.89
N ARG A 323 7.19 -10.39 21.65
CA ARG A 323 8.00 -9.93 22.78
C ARG A 323 8.06 -10.93 23.93
N THR A 324 7.05 -11.78 24.10
CA THR A 324 7.01 -12.77 25.19
C THR A 324 7.73 -14.07 24.85
N LEU A 325 8.15 -14.27 23.59
CA LEU A 325 8.78 -15.51 23.14
C LEU A 325 10.24 -15.65 23.58
N LYS A 326 10.61 -16.88 23.92
CA LYS A 326 11.98 -17.29 24.17
C LYS A 326 12.79 -17.32 22.87
N ARG A 327 14.12 -17.25 22.99
CA ARG A 327 15.03 -17.30 21.83
C ARG A 327 14.92 -18.61 21.03
N SER A 328 14.61 -19.73 21.69
CA SER A 328 14.41 -21.03 21.02
C SER A 328 13.15 -21.01 20.15
N GLU A 329 12.04 -20.50 20.70
CA GLU A 329 10.75 -20.35 20.01
C GLU A 329 10.87 -19.43 18.80
N LYS A 330 11.62 -18.32 18.91
CA LYS A 330 11.88 -17.40 17.79
C LYS A 330 12.69 -18.01 16.64
N ARG A 331 13.33 -19.16 16.85
CA ARG A 331 14.10 -19.86 15.81
C ARG A 331 13.30 -20.98 15.15
N ASP A 332 12.17 -21.34 15.73
CA ASP A 332 11.29 -22.39 15.23
C ASP A 332 10.24 -21.77 14.30
N GLY A 333 10.45 -21.94 13.00
CA GLY A 333 9.55 -21.36 11.98
C GLY A 333 8.13 -21.95 12.03
N GLU A 334 7.99 -23.24 12.33
CA GLU A 334 6.68 -23.90 12.38
C GLU A 334 5.89 -23.44 13.60
N PHE A 335 6.57 -23.31 14.75
CA PHE A 335 6.00 -22.70 15.94
C PHE A 335 5.54 -21.27 15.67
N LEU A 336 6.36 -20.44 15.01
CA LEU A 336 6.00 -19.05 14.71
C LEU A 336 4.81 -18.95 13.76
N LYS A 337 4.72 -19.81 12.73
CA LYS A 337 3.54 -19.88 11.85
C LYS A 337 2.28 -20.25 12.64
N SER A 338 2.35 -21.30 13.46
CA SER A 338 1.22 -21.75 14.29
C SER A 338 0.76 -20.65 15.26
N LEU A 339 1.71 -19.94 15.89
CA LEU A 339 1.41 -18.82 16.76
C LEU A 339 0.80 -17.64 15.98
N PHE A 340 1.30 -17.35 14.77
CA PHE A 340 0.74 -16.30 13.92
C PHE A 340 -0.73 -16.59 13.58
N VAL A 341 -1.07 -17.85 13.28
CA VAL A 341 -2.47 -18.27 13.07
C VAL A 341 -3.33 -17.96 14.28
N LEU A 342 -2.87 -18.31 15.48
CA LEU A 342 -3.58 -18.01 16.72
C LEU A 342 -3.77 -16.49 16.91
N VAL A 343 -2.71 -15.70 16.73
CA VAL A 343 -2.77 -14.24 16.83
C VAL A 343 -3.76 -13.64 15.84
N TYR A 344 -3.79 -14.14 14.60
CA TYR A 344 -4.73 -13.70 13.59
C TYR A 344 -6.19 -13.90 14.05
N HIS A 345 -6.49 -15.10 14.56
CA HIS A 345 -7.82 -15.46 15.07
C HIS A 345 -8.21 -14.70 16.35
N ASP A 346 -7.24 -14.36 17.20
CA ASP A 346 -7.51 -13.62 18.44
C ASP A 346 -7.55 -12.10 18.26
N SER A 347 -7.17 -11.58 17.09
CA SER A 347 -7.01 -10.12 16.87
C SER A 347 -7.89 -9.56 15.76
N VAL A 348 -7.82 -10.08 14.53
CA VAL A 348 -8.37 -9.39 13.35
C VAL A 348 -9.48 -10.16 12.65
N PHE A 349 -9.46 -11.50 12.72
CA PHE A 349 -10.52 -12.31 12.14
C PHE A 349 -11.91 -11.98 12.73
N PRO A 350 -12.09 -11.83 14.06
CA PRO A 350 -13.38 -11.44 14.63
C PRO A 350 -13.84 -10.03 14.22
N LEU A 351 -12.88 -9.13 13.97
CA LEU A 351 -13.14 -7.75 13.60
C LEU A 351 -13.66 -7.63 12.16
N LEU A 352 -13.19 -8.48 11.24
CA LEU A 352 -13.67 -8.52 9.86
C LEU A 352 -15.17 -8.81 9.75
N HIS A 353 -15.70 -9.62 10.67
CA HIS A 353 -17.09 -10.09 10.68
C HIS A 353 -17.92 -9.46 11.81
N SER A 354 -17.41 -8.37 12.40
CA SER A 354 -18.08 -7.63 13.47
C SER A 354 -19.05 -6.60 12.89
N THR A 355 -20.29 -6.59 13.38
CA THR A 355 -21.26 -5.52 13.04
C THR A 355 -20.91 -4.18 13.69
N LEU A 356 -20.07 -4.22 14.73
CA LEU A 356 -19.63 -3.04 15.47
C LEU A 356 -18.53 -2.27 14.75
N LEU A 357 -17.80 -2.93 13.85
CA LEU A 357 -16.75 -2.29 13.06
C LEU A 357 -17.38 -1.71 11.77
N PRO A 358 -17.54 -0.38 11.67
CA PRO A 358 -18.11 0.22 10.45
C PRO A 358 -17.13 0.03 9.27
N PRO A 359 -17.59 0.10 8.02
CA PRO A 359 -16.72 -0.08 6.84
C PRO A 359 -15.56 0.93 6.83
N TYR A 360 -14.41 0.50 6.32
CA TYR A 360 -13.27 1.39 6.16
C TYR A 360 -13.57 2.46 5.11
N LYS A 361 -13.32 3.73 5.46
CA LYS A 361 -13.51 4.87 4.58
C LYS A 361 -12.29 5.78 4.60
N TRP A 362 -11.64 5.90 3.44
CA TRP A 362 -10.44 6.71 3.29
C TRP A 362 -10.71 8.19 3.58
N ALA A 363 -9.89 8.77 4.46
CA ALA A 363 -9.86 10.21 4.77
C ALA A 363 -11.17 10.73 5.41
N GLU A 364 -11.89 9.87 6.12
CA GLU A 364 -13.07 10.23 6.91
C GLU A 364 -12.74 10.12 8.39
N GLU A 365 -12.29 11.22 8.99
CA GLU A 365 -11.73 11.26 10.35
C GLU A 365 -12.66 10.66 11.40
N GLU A 366 -13.96 10.96 11.32
CA GLU A 366 -14.96 10.40 12.24
C GLU A 366 -15.08 8.88 12.14
N SER A 367 -15.11 8.35 10.91
CA SER A 367 -15.16 6.90 10.66
C SER A 367 -13.87 6.22 11.09
N GLU A 368 -12.71 6.81 10.79
CA GLU A 368 -11.40 6.30 11.21
C GLU A 368 -11.25 6.28 12.75
N ALA A 369 -11.72 7.33 13.43
CA ALA A 369 -11.71 7.41 14.89
C ALA A 369 -12.66 6.37 15.53
N LEU A 370 -13.85 6.17 14.95
CA LEU A 370 -14.79 5.16 15.43
C LEU A 370 -14.22 3.75 15.26
N ARG A 371 -13.65 3.43 14.10
CA ARG A 371 -12.98 2.15 13.85
C ARG A 371 -11.82 1.93 14.81
N TRP A 372 -10.96 2.93 15.00
CA TRP A 372 -9.84 2.86 15.94
C TRP A 372 -10.32 2.52 17.35
N LYS A 373 -11.39 3.16 17.82
CA LYS A 373 -11.98 2.88 19.14
C LYS A 373 -12.44 1.42 19.26
N VAL A 374 -13.21 0.94 18.28
CA VAL A 374 -13.72 -0.44 18.25
C VAL A 374 -12.57 -1.45 18.24
N ILE A 375 -11.56 -1.23 17.40
CA ILE A 375 -10.36 -2.07 17.30
C ILE A 375 -9.60 -2.08 18.64
N ALA A 376 -9.34 -0.90 19.22
CA ALA A 376 -8.59 -0.78 20.47
C ALA A 376 -9.32 -1.45 21.65
N ASP A 377 -10.63 -1.24 21.75
CA ASP A 377 -11.47 -1.86 22.78
C ASP A 377 -11.48 -3.40 22.63
N PHE A 378 -11.59 -3.91 21.41
CA PHE A 378 -11.52 -5.35 21.13
C PHE A 378 -10.16 -5.94 21.51
N LEU A 379 -9.05 -5.35 21.03
CA LEU A 379 -7.70 -5.85 21.32
C LEU A 379 -7.38 -5.81 22.82
N LYS A 380 -7.88 -4.79 23.54
CA LYS A 380 -7.75 -4.71 24.98
C LYS A 380 -8.47 -5.88 25.67
N LYS A 381 -9.75 -6.09 25.37
CA LYS A 381 -10.55 -7.20 25.92
C LYS A 381 -9.96 -8.57 25.58
N SER A 382 -9.48 -8.76 24.34
CA SER A 382 -8.83 -10.01 23.91
C SER A 382 -7.57 -10.29 24.74
N ARG A 383 -6.77 -9.25 25.03
CA ARG A 383 -5.57 -9.38 25.89
C ARG A 383 -5.91 -9.71 27.33
N GLU A 384 -6.93 -9.07 27.90
CA GLU A 384 -7.35 -9.29 29.30
C GLU A 384 -7.90 -10.71 29.54
N ASN A 385 -8.49 -11.32 28.51
CA ASN A 385 -9.14 -12.63 28.60
C ASN A 385 -8.36 -13.77 27.91
N ASP A 386 -7.09 -13.51 27.55
CA ASP A 386 -6.19 -14.42 26.82
C ASP A 386 -6.81 -15.04 25.55
N GLY A 387 -7.50 -14.23 24.75
CA GLY A 387 -8.04 -14.61 23.45
C GLY A 387 -9.37 -13.92 23.11
N ALA A 388 -9.86 -14.17 21.90
CA ALA A 388 -11.09 -13.54 21.40
C ALA A 388 -12.39 -14.22 21.87
N LEU A 389 -12.32 -15.44 22.42
CA LEU A 389 -13.49 -16.29 22.66
C LEU A 389 -14.54 -15.63 23.56
N GLN A 390 -14.13 -15.03 24.68
CA GLN A 390 -15.07 -14.38 25.59
C GLN A 390 -15.77 -13.18 24.93
N TYR A 391 -15.07 -12.46 24.05
CA TYR A 391 -15.69 -11.39 23.28
C TYR A 391 -16.70 -11.97 22.29
N LEU A 392 -16.33 -12.99 21.51
CA LEU A 392 -17.20 -13.61 20.52
C LEU A 392 -18.49 -14.21 21.13
N LEU A 393 -18.42 -14.71 22.35
CA LEU A 393 -19.56 -15.31 23.06
C LEU A 393 -20.39 -14.31 23.88
N ALA A 394 -19.96 -13.04 23.97
CA ALA A 394 -20.69 -12.04 24.75
C ALA A 394 -22.00 -11.64 24.05
N ALA A 395 -23.12 -11.72 24.77
CA ALA A 395 -24.45 -11.42 24.22
C ALA A 395 -24.63 -9.98 23.67
N GLU A 396 -23.75 -9.06 24.08
CA GLU A 396 -23.72 -7.67 23.62
C GLU A 396 -23.08 -7.52 22.23
N ASN A 397 -22.28 -8.50 21.80
CA ASN A 397 -21.58 -8.47 20.53
C ASN A 397 -22.42 -9.20 19.48
N THR A 398 -22.78 -8.48 18.42
CA THR A 398 -23.48 -9.06 17.27
C THR A 398 -22.49 -9.27 16.13
N HIS A 399 -22.64 -10.39 15.44
CA HIS A 399 -21.80 -10.77 14.31
C HIS A 399 -22.65 -10.87 13.06
N THR A 400 -22.03 -10.69 11.89
CA THR A 400 -22.69 -11.00 10.63
C THR A 400 -23.06 -12.48 10.60
N ALA A 401 -24.10 -12.83 9.83
CA ALA A 401 -24.42 -14.22 9.59
C ALA A 401 -23.19 -14.89 8.93
N PHE A 402 -22.84 -16.07 9.43
CA PHE A 402 -21.69 -16.82 8.92
C PHE A 402 -21.85 -17.11 7.43
N ASP A 403 -20.85 -16.73 6.65
CA ASP A 403 -20.70 -17.12 5.25
C ASP A 403 -19.57 -18.15 5.10
N ILE A 404 -19.78 -19.20 4.31
CA ILE A 404 -18.74 -20.20 4.04
C ILE A 404 -17.53 -19.59 3.33
N SER A 405 -17.69 -18.47 2.61
CA SER A 405 -16.59 -17.74 1.99
C SER A 405 -15.57 -17.21 3.00
N GLU A 406 -15.93 -17.10 4.29
CA GLU A 406 -15.01 -16.71 5.36
C GLU A 406 -13.94 -17.78 5.63
N LEU A 407 -14.22 -19.03 5.25
CA LEU A 407 -13.33 -20.18 5.47
C LEU A 407 -12.84 -20.79 4.16
N ALA A 408 -13.61 -20.67 3.08
CA ALA A 408 -13.34 -21.30 1.80
C ALA A 408 -12.42 -20.44 0.92
N TYR A 409 -11.19 -20.89 0.73
CA TYR A 409 -10.24 -20.30 -0.20
C TYR A 409 -10.31 -21.01 -1.56
N ASP A 410 -10.78 -20.28 -2.57
CA ASP A 410 -10.75 -20.68 -3.97
C ASP A 410 -9.52 -20.09 -4.67
N PHE A 411 -8.45 -20.87 -4.77
CA PHE A 411 -7.24 -20.40 -5.42
C PHE A 411 -7.39 -20.20 -6.94
N LEU A 412 -8.40 -20.76 -7.60
CA LEU A 412 -8.61 -20.55 -9.04
C LEU A 412 -9.32 -19.22 -9.30
N GLY A 413 -10.33 -18.88 -8.49
CA GLY A 413 -10.96 -17.57 -8.53
C GLY A 413 -10.04 -16.44 -8.05
N GLU A 414 -9.13 -16.75 -7.14
CA GLU A 414 -8.17 -15.79 -6.57
C GLU A 414 -6.84 -15.71 -7.35
N ALA A 415 -6.51 -16.73 -8.16
CA ALA A 415 -5.27 -16.75 -8.90
C ALA A 415 -5.17 -15.55 -9.85
N ARG A 416 -3.97 -14.97 -9.92
CA ARG A 416 -3.72 -13.90 -10.86
C ARG A 416 -3.61 -14.47 -12.27
N ASP A 417 -4.52 -14.06 -13.14
CA ASP A 417 -4.39 -14.31 -14.56
C ASP A 417 -3.27 -13.48 -15.17
N ASN A 418 -2.53 -14.11 -16.07
CA ASN A 418 -1.46 -13.48 -16.82
C ASN A 418 -2.07 -12.67 -17.97
N ASP A 419 -2.83 -11.63 -17.64
CA ASP A 419 -3.42 -10.77 -18.66
C ASP A 419 -2.30 -9.95 -19.33
N ARG A 420 -1.75 -10.54 -20.39
CA ARG A 420 -0.87 -9.87 -21.35
C ARG A 420 -1.66 -9.01 -22.34
N THR A 421 -2.94 -8.77 -22.07
CA THR A 421 -3.88 -8.15 -23.01
C THR A 421 -4.70 -7.05 -22.34
N VAL A 422 -4.06 -5.90 -22.06
CA VAL A 422 -4.56 -4.56 -22.40
C VAL A 422 -3.38 -3.65 -22.77
#